data_AF-A0A0M8YEZ1-F1
#
_entry.id   AF-A0A0M8YEZ1-F1
#
_cell.length_a   1.000
_cell.length_b   1.000
_cell.length_c   1.000
_cell.angle_alpha   90.00
_cell.angle_beta   90.00
_cell.angle_gamma   90.00
#
_symmetry.space_group_name_H-M   'P 1'
#
loop_
_entity.id
_entity.type
_entity.pdbx_description
1 polymer ?
#
loop_
_entity_poly.entity_id
_entity_poly.type
_entity_poly.pdbx_seq_one_letter_code
_entity_poly.pdbx_strand_id
1 'polypeptide(L)'
;MLSGGTASAGEGAAADAHAACRALEGFDPAKATENGAPGEIALNRYAAASALSTAASAGDARYKPLAEAVRSSRERFSTTFEFNAEVKKELDRARALCQDL
;
A
#
# COMPACT_ATOMS: atom_id res chain seq x y z
N MET A 1 -7.13 32.88 -8.58
CA MET A 1 -5.83 32.36 -8.10
C MET A 1 -6.15 31.25 -7.11
N LEU A 2 -5.88 29.99 -7.44
CA LEU A 2 -6.00 28.91 -6.46
C LEU A 2 -4.79 29.02 -5.54
N SER A 3 -5.03 29.24 -4.25
CA SER A 3 -4.02 29.22 -3.20
C SER A 3 -3.42 27.82 -3.13
N GLY A 4 -2.33 27.62 -3.86
CA GLY A 4 -1.44 26.48 -3.74
C GLY A 4 -0.73 26.57 -2.40
N GLY A 5 -1.37 26.08 -1.35
CA GLY A 5 -0.65 25.69 -0.14
C GLY A 5 0.30 24.58 -0.56
N THR A 6 1.59 24.88 -0.63
CA THR A 6 2.62 23.86 -0.66
C THR A 6 2.54 23.15 0.67
N ALA A 7 1.70 22.11 0.74
CA ALA A 7 1.80 21.13 1.81
C ALA A 7 3.28 20.75 1.87
N SER A 8 3.89 20.90 3.04
CA SER A 8 5.30 20.51 3.20
C SER A 8 5.45 19.07 2.70
N ALA A 9 6.59 18.71 2.11
CA ALA A 9 6.81 17.35 1.63
C ALA A 9 6.45 16.29 2.68
N GLY A 10 6.61 16.60 3.98
CA GLY A 10 6.18 15.77 5.10
C GLY A 10 4.65 15.68 5.33
N GLU A 11 3.87 16.74 5.04
CA GLU A 11 2.40 16.70 5.13
C GLU A 11 1.81 15.87 3.97
N GLY A 12 2.38 16.00 2.77
CA GLY A 12 2.04 15.13 1.63
C GLY A 12 2.38 13.67 1.92
N ALA A 13 3.56 13.42 2.49
CA ALA A 13 4.00 12.07 2.83
C ALA A 13 3.09 11.38 3.85
N ALA A 14 2.66 12.10 4.90
CA ALA A 14 1.72 11.56 5.88
C ALA A 14 0.35 11.24 5.25
N ALA A 15 -0.18 12.14 4.41
CA ALA A 15 -1.44 11.91 3.71
C ALA A 15 -1.38 10.67 2.80
N ASP A 16 -0.28 10.50 2.07
CA ASP A 16 -0.03 9.33 1.23
C ASP A 16 0.09 8.04 2.05
N ALA A 17 0.79 8.08 3.20
CA ALA A 17 0.92 6.92 4.08
C ALA A 17 -0.46 6.47 4.62
N HIS A 18 -1.29 7.39 5.11
CA HIS A 18 -2.65 7.07 5.55
C HIS A 18 -3.53 6.57 4.40
N ALA A 19 -3.37 7.12 3.19
CA ALA A 19 -4.10 6.66 2.02
C ALA A 19 -3.68 5.24 1.60
N ALA A 20 -2.39 4.91 1.69
CA ALA A 20 -1.88 3.56 1.48
C ALA A 20 -2.49 2.58 2.49
N CYS A 21 -2.56 2.96 3.77
CA CYS A 21 -3.15 2.14 4.81
C CYS A 21 -4.64 1.88 4.61
N ARG A 22 -5.43 2.90 4.22
CA ARG A 22 -6.84 2.69 3.85
C ARG A 22 -6.99 1.75 2.66
N ALA A 23 -6.08 1.82 1.69
CA ALA A 23 -6.09 0.89 0.56
C ALA A 23 -5.77 -0.56 1.00
N LEU A 24 -4.83 -0.76 1.92
CA LEU A 24 -4.51 -2.08 2.52
C LEU A 24 -5.63 -2.65 3.39
N GLU A 25 -6.36 -1.79 4.10
CA GLU A 25 -7.54 -2.18 4.88
C GLU A 25 -8.66 -2.68 3.97
N GLY A 26 -8.91 -1.97 2.86
CA GLY A 26 -9.88 -2.39 1.86
C GLY A 26 -9.40 -3.55 0.98
N PHE A 27 -8.13 -3.93 1.03
CA PHE A 27 -7.59 -4.98 0.18
C PHE A 27 -7.90 -6.36 0.75
N ASP A 28 -8.60 -7.19 -0.03
CA ASP A 28 -8.90 -8.58 0.30
C ASP A 28 -8.11 -9.52 -0.62
N PRO A 29 -7.10 -10.25 -0.09
CA PRO A 29 -6.29 -11.16 -0.90
C PRO A 29 -7.07 -12.36 -1.46
N ALA A 30 -8.19 -12.74 -0.85
CA ALA A 30 -9.03 -13.82 -1.38
C ALA A 30 -9.74 -13.41 -2.68
N LYS A 31 -10.05 -12.11 -2.82
CA LYS A 31 -10.71 -11.55 -4.00
C LYS A 31 -9.74 -11.29 -5.14
N ALA A 32 -8.45 -11.13 -4.86
CA ALA A 32 -7.44 -10.73 -5.86
C ALA A 32 -7.27 -11.70 -7.03
N THR A 33 -7.71 -12.95 -6.90
CA THR A 33 -7.69 -13.97 -7.95
C THR A 33 -9.07 -14.25 -8.55
N GLU A 34 -10.11 -13.54 -8.09
CA GLU A 34 -11.45 -13.65 -8.66
C GLU A 34 -11.52 -12.93 -10.00
N ASN A 35 -12.35 -13.44 -10.92
CA ASN A 35 -12.60 -12.77 -12.18
C ASN A 35 -13.59 -11.61 -12.02
N GLY A 36 -13.42 -10.59 -12.86
CA GLY A 36 -14.32 -9.44 -12.93
C GLY A 36 -14.12 -8.43 -11.79
N ALA A 37 -15.17 -7.66 -11.50
CA ALA A 37 -15.09 -6.50 -10.62
C ALA A 37 -14.47 -6.78 -9.23
N PRO A 38 -14.76 -7.89 -8.52
CA PRO A 38 -14.14 -8.16 -7.22
C PRO A 38 -12.60 -8.23 -7.28
N GLY A 39 -12.06 -8.95 -8.27
CA GLY A 39 -10.61 -9.07 -8.46
C GLY A 39 -9.98 -7.78 -8.94
N GLU A 40 -10.62 -7.07 -9.87
CA GLU A 40 -10.16 -5.76 -10.32
C GLU A 40 -10.09 -4.77 -9.16
N ILE A 41 -11.11 -4.72 -8.30
CA ILE A 41 -11.13 -3.84 -7.12
C ILE A 41 -10.00 -4.23 -6.16
N ALA A 42 -9.82 -5.52 -5.88
CA ALA A 42 -8.78 -5.98 -4.97
C ALA A 42 -7.37 -5.64 -5.49
N LEU A 43 -7.07 -5.94 -6.77
CA LEU A 43 -5.78 -5.65 -7.38
C LEU A 43 -5.50 -4.14 -7.46
N ASN A 44 -6.51 -3.32 -7.77
CA ASN A 44 -6.34 -1.87 -7.80
C ASN A 44 -6.10 -1.27 -6.41
N ARG A 45 -6.77 -1.77 -5.36
CA ARG A 45 -6.46 -1.38 -3.98
C ARG A 45 -5.03 -1.74 -3.59
N TYR A 46 -4.59 -2.93 -3.99
CA TYR A 46 -3.22 -3.36 -3.72
C TYR A 46 -2.18 -2.52 -4.47
N ALA A 47 -2.44 -2.18 -5.73
CA ALA A 47 -1.59 -1.28 -6.51
C ALA A 47 -1.57 0.14 -5.93
N ALA A 48 -2.71 0.66 -5.48
CA ALA A 48 -2.80 1.97 -4.83
C ALA A 48 -1.97 2.01 -3.54
N ALA A 49 -2.07 0.99 -2.69
CA ALA A 49 -1.23 0.88 -1.50
C ALA A 49 0.27 0.93 -1.83
N SER A 50 0.70 0.24 -2.89
CA SER A 50 2.09 0.23 -3.35
C SER A 50 2.55 1.61 -3.83
N ALA A 51 1.74 2.29 -4.64
CA ALA A 51 2.09 3.60 -5.19
C ALA A 51 2.16 4.67 -4.09
N LEU A 52 1.15 4.72 -3.22
CA LEU A 52 1.03 5.71 -2.16
C LEU A 52 2.10 5.52 -1.07
N SER A 53 2.38 4.28 -0.65
CA SER A 53 3.46 4.04 0.32
C SER A 53 4.84 4.42 -0.23
N THR A 54 5.07 4.22 -1.53
CA THR A 54 6.29 4.67 -2.21
C THR A 54 6.39 6.20 -2.23
N ALA A 55 5.30 6.90 -2.57
CA ALA A 55 5.26 8.36 -2.53
C ALA A 55 5.50 8.89 -1.11
N ALA A 56 4.86 8.30 -0.10
CA ALA A 56 5.09 8.61 1.31
C ALA A 56 6.55 8.45 1.70
N SER A 57 7.19 7.32 1.36
CA SER A 57 8.61 7.09 1.66
C SER A 57 9.54 8.06 0.94
N ALA A 58 9.17 8.54 -0.25
CA ALA A 58 9.97 9.53 -0.98
C ALA A 58 9.86 10.92 -0.36
N GLY A 59 8.69 11.27 0.19
CA GLY A 59 8.47 12.54 0.88
C GLY A 59 8.98 12.56 2.34
N ASP A 60 8.99 11.40 3.02
CA ASP A 60 9.54 11.24 4.36
C ASP A 60 10.06 9.80 4.60
N ALA A 61 11.35 9.69 4.92
CA ALA A 61 12.04 8.43 5.12
C ALA A 61 11.45 7.58 6.28
N ARG A 62 10.71 8.17 7.22
CA ARG A 62 10.04 7.43 8.29
C ARG A 62 9.05 6.38 7.77
N TYR A 63 8.48 6.59 6.57
CA TYR A 63 7.51 5.68 5.96
C TYR A 63 8.15 4.59 5.09
N LYS A 64 9.49 4.57 4.98
CA LYS A 64 10.22 3.53 4.25
C LYS A 64 9.85 2.09 4.68
N PRO A 65 9.68 1.76 5.98
CA PRO A 65 9.29 0.42 6.38
C PRO A 65 7.94 -0.03 5.79
N LEU A 66 6.96 0.88 5.67
CA LEU A 66 5.66 0.59 5.06
C LEU A 66 5.84 0.29 3.56
N ALA A 67 6.56 1.15 2.84
CA ALA A 67 6.83 0.97 1.42
C ALA A 67 7.56 -0.35 1.13
N GLU A 68 8.54 -0.72 1.96
CA GLU A 68 9.26 -1.98 1.83
C GLU A 68 8.37 -3.20 2.05
N ALA A 69 7.54 -3.21 3.09
CA ALA A 69 6.63 -4.32 3.35
C ALA A 69 5.61 -4.53 2.21
N VAL A 70 5.01 -3.45 1.71
CA VAL A 70 4.07 -3.53 0.57
C VAL A 70 4.77 -4.00 -0.69
N ARG A 71 5.96 -3.46 -0.99
CA ARG A 71 6.75 -3.87 -2.15
C ARG A 71 7.15 -5.34 -2.08
N SER A 72 7.66 -5.81 -0.95
CA SER A 72 8.07 -7.21 -0.78
C SER A 72 6.89 -8.17 -0.92
N SER A 73 5.71 -7.80 -0.41
CA SER A 73 4.49 -8.58 -0.66
C SER A 73 4.17 -8.63 -2.15
N ARG A 74 4.30 -7.51 -2.89
CA ARG A 74 3.91 -7.42 -4.31
C ARG A 74 4.88 -8.12 -5.23
N GLU A 75 6.17 -8.01 -4.96
CA GLU A 75 7.23 -8.73 -5.69
C GLU A 75 7.01 -10.25 -5.58
N ARG A 76 6.75 -10.75 -4.37
CA ARG A 76 6.44 -12.17 -4.15
C ARG A 76 5.16 -12.58 -4.86
N PHE A 77 4.06 -11.82 -4.71
CA PHE A 77 2.82 -12.08 -5.43
C PHE A 77 3.02 -12.09 -6.95
N SER A 78 3.83 -11.19 -7.51
CA SER A 78 4.11 -11.17 -8.96
C SER A 78 4.91 -12.37 -9.45
N THR A 79 5.60 -13.07 -8.55
CA THR A 79 6.38 -14.27 -8.86
C THR A 79 5.51 -15.53 -8.76
N THR A 80 4.63 -15.59 -7.76
CA THR A 80 3.84 -16.79 -7.44
C THR A 80 2.42 -16.74 -7.97
N PHE A 81 1.89 -15.54 -8.23
CA PHE A 81 0.48 -15.26 -8.49
C PHE A 81 -0.47 -15.77 -7.40
N GLU A 82 0.06 -15.98 -6.19
CA GLU A 82 -0.66 -16.55 -5.06
C GLU A 82 -0.38 -15.76 -3.77
N PHE A 83 -1.42 -15.51 -2.98
CA PHE A 83 -1.29 -15.03 -1.60
C PHE A 83 -0.94 -16.19 -0.66
N ASN A 84 0.23 -16.78 -0.89
CA ASN A 84 0.79 -17.84 -0.06
C ASN A 84 1.26 -17.29 1.31
N ALA A 85 1.79 -18.16 2.18
CA ALA A 85 2.20 -17.78 3.53
C ALA A 85 3.23 -16.62 3.56
N GLU A 86 4.13 -16.55 2.59
CA GLU A 86 5.14 -15.50 2.53
C GLU A 86 4.55 -14.16 2.08
N VAL A 87 3.68 -14.16 1.07
CA VAL A 87 2.99 -12.93 0.62
C VAL A 87 2.11 -12.39 1.74
N LYS A 88 1.37 -13.27 2.42
CA LYS A 88 0.52 -12.93 3.58
C LYS A 88 1.34 -12.37 4.73
N LYS A 89 2.50 -12.96 5.05
CA LYS A 89 3.40 -12.45 6.08
C LYS A 89 3.81 -10.99 5.83
N GLU A 90 4.21 -10.65 4.61
CA GLU A 90 4.59 -9.25 4.29
C GLU A 90 3.37 -8.32 4.27
N LEU A 91 2.20 -8.82 3.83
CA LEU A 91 0.96 -8.06 3.86
C LEU A 91 0.52 -7.74 5.30
N ASP A 92 0.60 -8.73 6.20
CA ASP A 92 0.25 -8.57 7.61
C ASP A 92 1.24 -7.63 8.30
N ARG A 93 2.53 -7.70 7.95
CA ARG A 93 3.52 -6.72 8.39
C ARG A 93 3.17 -5.31 7.93
N ALA A 94 2.79 -5.13 6.66
CA ALA A 94 2.37 -3.82 6.15
C ALA A 94 1.14 -3.28 6.90
N ARG A 95 0.16 -4.14 7.19
CA ARG A 95 -1.03 -3.77 7.98
C ARG A 95 -0.71 -3.46 9.43
N ALA A 96 0.26 -4.14 10.05
CA ALA A 96 0.71 -3.83 11.40
C ALA A 96 1.35 -2.44 11.47
N LEU A 97 2.21 -2.09 10.49
CA LEU A 97 2.81 -0.75 10.41
C LEU A 97 1.78 0.37 10.26
N CYS A 98 0.61 0.07 9.70
CA CYS A 98 -0.50 1.01 9.61
C CYS A 98 -1.20 1.30 10.94
N GLN A 99 -1.03 0.45 11.96
CA GLN A 99 -1.59 0.70 13.31
C GLN A 99 -0.74 1.70 14.10
N ASP A 100 0.55 1.83 13.75
CA ASP A 100 1.53 2.68 14.43
C ASP A 100 1.70 4.05 13.74
N LEU A 101 0.80 4.38 12.81
CA LEU A 101 0.94 5.47 11.84
C LEU A 101 0.16 6.73 12.24
#